data_AF-A0A2E1PDY9-F1
#
_entry.id   AF-A0A2E1PDY9-F1
#
_cell.length_a   1.000
_cell.length_b   1.000
_cell.length_c   1.000
_cell.angle_alpha   90.00
_cell.angle_beta   90.00
_cell.angle_gamma   90.00
#
_symmetry.space_group_name_H-M   'P 1'
#
loop_
_entity.id
_entity.type
_entity.pdbx_description
1 polymer ?
#
loop_
_entity_poly.entity_id
_entity_poly.type
_entity_poly.pdbx_seq_one_letter_code
_entity_poly.pdbx_strand_id
1 'polypeptide(L)' 'MRKFTISMTMSYDFDVSVEANSEEEAKKIFTTTPLENLEQKAFKSFYKKFNGIKLDEHDPRFYKDDEKVR' A
#
# COMPACT_ATOMS: atom_id res chain seq x y z
N MET A 1 -11.28 19.96 15.72
CA MET A 1 -11.09 19.15 14.50
C MET A 1 -10.95 17.69 14.90
N ARG A 2 -11.65 16.77 14.23
CA ARG A 2 -11.64 15.32 14.54
C ARG A 2 -10.57 14.61 13.70
N LYS A 3 -9.86 13.65 14.27
CA LYS A 3 -8.90 12.80 13.56
C LYS A 3 -9.61 11.59 12.97
N PHE A 4 -9.28 11.24 11.73
CA PHE A 4 -9.80 10.06 11.05
C PHE A 4 -8.64 9.24 10.51
N THR A 5 -8.71 7.93 10.68
CA THR A 5 -7.80 6.97 10.07
C THR A 5 -8.45 6.41 8.81
N ILE A 6 -7.79 6.55 7.68
CA ILE A 6 -8.27 6.04 6.39
C ILE A 6 -7.53 4.74 6.08
N SER A 7 -8.29 3.66 5.93
CA SER A 7 -7.78 2.40 5.38
C SER A 7 -7.87 2.48 3.86
N MET A 8 -6.73 2.33 3.18
CA MET A 8 -6.68 2.27 1.72
C MET A 8 -5.72 1.20 1.22
N THR A 9 -6.01 0.66 0.05
CA THR A 9 -5.08 -0.18 -0.72
C THR A 9 -4.48 0.67 -1.83
N MET A 10 -3.18 0.49 -2.01
CA MET A 10 -2.40 1.17 -3.01
C MET A 10 -1.87 0.13 -4.00
N SER A 11 -2.05 0.38 -5.29
CA SER A 11 -1.70 -0.59 -6.32
C SER A 11 -1.26 0.15 -7.59
N TYR A 12 -0.40 -0.52 -8.36
CA TYR A 12 0.35 0.08 -9.45
C TYR A 12 0.37 -0.87 -10.64
N ASP A 13 0.17 -0.33 -11.83
CA ASP A 13 0.42 -1.04 -13.07
C ASP A 13 1.76 -0.59 -13.61
N PHE A 14 2.66 -1.55 -13.84
CA PHE A 14 3.98 -1.31 -14.41
C PHE A 14 4.40 -2.52 -15.24
N ASP A 15 5.28 -2.28 -16.20
CA ASP A 15 5.83 -3.34 -17.03
C ASP A 15 7.17 -3.79 -16.47
N VAL A 16 7.50 -5.06 -16.59
CA VAL A 16 8.81 -5.61 -16.20
C VAL A 16 9.53 -6.10 -17.43
N SER A 17 10.82 -5.76 -17.54
CA SER A 17 11.70 -6.29 -18.58
C SER A 17 12.49 -7.48 -18.02
N VAL A 18 12.48 -8.59 -18.75
CA VAL A 18 13.27 -9.79 -18.43
C VAL A 18 13.99 -10.23 -19.70
N GLU A 19 15.31 -10.38 -19.64
CA GLU A 19 16.10 -10.95 -20.71
C GLU A 19 16.16 -12.48 -20.55
N ALA A 20 15.70 -13.21 -21.56
CA ALA A 20 15.67 -14.67 -21.56
C ALA A 20 15.70 -15.21 -23.00
N ASN A 21 16.11 -16.47 -23.18
CA ASN A 21 16.20 -17.09 -24.50
C ASN A 21 14.87 -17.73 -24.96
N SER A 22 13.90 -17.84 -24.06
CA SER A 22 12.57 -18.40 -24.35
C SER A 22 11.51 -17.84 -23.40
N GLU A 23 10.23 -17.96 -23.78
CA GLU A 23 9.10 -17.53 -22.94
C GLU A 23 9.03 -18.33 -21.62
N GLU A 24 9.32 -19.63 -21.67
CA GLU A 24 9.35 -20.48 -20.48
C GLU A 24 10.44 -20.08 -19.50
N GLU A 25 11.62 -19.74 -20.02
CA GLU A 25 12.74 -19.23 -19.21
C GLU A 25 12.40 -17.84 -18.62
N ALA A 26 11.78 -16.95 -19.40
CA ALA A 26 11.33 -15.64 -18.93
C ALA A 26 10.33 -15.76 -17.77
N LYS A 27 9.35 -16.67 -17.88
CA LYS A 27 8.37 -16.94 -16.80
C LYS A 27 9.05 -17.50 -15.56
N LYS A 28 10.05 -18.37 -15.73
CA LYS A 28 10.81 -18.92 -14.61
C LYS A 28 11.60 -17.84 -13.89
N ILE A 29 12.30 -16.98 -14.63
CA ILE A 29 13.06 -15.85 -14.06
C ILE A 29 12.13 -14.90 -13.32
N PHE A 30 10.98 -14.53 -13.92
CA PHE A 30 10.00 -13.65 -13.29
C PHE A 30 9.44 -14.23 -11.99
N THR A 31 9.18 -15.53 -11.93
CA THR A 31 8.59 -16.18 -10.74
C THR A 31 9.62 -16.45 -9.63
N THR A 32 10.89 -16.68 -9.97
CA THR A 32 11.93 -16.95 -8.96
C THR A 32 12.64 -15.68 -8.48
N THR A 33 12.61 -14.60 -9.26
CA THR A 33 13.33 -13.37 -8.95
C THR A 33 12.43 -12.41 -8.17
N PRO A 34 12.86 -11.92 -7.00
CA PRO A 34 12.13 -10.87 -6.28
C PRO A 34 11.93 -9.64 -7.17
N LEU A 35 10.76 -9.01 -7.06
CA LEU A 35 10.38 -7.86 -7.87
C LEU A 35 11.36 -6.68 -7.78
N GLU A 36 12.00 -6.52 -6.62
CA GLU A 36 13.01 -5.49 -6.35
C GLU A 36 14.26 -5.62 -7.25
N ASN A 37 14.53 -6.84 -7.73
CA ASN A 37 15.68 -7.16 -8.58
C ASN A 37 15.31 -7.21 -10.06
N LEU A 38 14.05 -6.97 -10.41
CA LEU A 38 13.59 -6.93 -11.79
C LEU A 38 13.63 -5.48 -12.30
N GLU A 39 14.02 -5.29 -13.55
CA GLU A 39 13.97 -3.96 -14.17
C GLU A 39 12.52 -3.55 -14.42
N GLN A 40 12.02 -2.67 -13.54
CA GLN A 40 10.68 -2.11 -13.63
C GLN A 40 10.68 -0.94 -14.63
N LYS A 41 9.97 -1.11 -15.75
CA LYS A 41 9.67 -0.02 -16.67
C LYS A 41 8.54 0.84 -16.11
N ALA A 42 8.56 2.10 -16.53
CA ALA A 42 7.74 3.22 -16.03
C ALA A 42 6.37 2.83 -15.45
N PHE A 43 6.09 3.32 -14.23
CA PHE A 43 4.79 3.23 -13.59
C PHE A 43 3.73 3.91 -14.45
N LYS A 44 2.75 3.14 -14.95
CA LYS A 44 1.73 3.63 -15.89
C LYS A 44 0.64 4.42 -15.18
N SER A 45 0.15 3.90 -14.07
CA SER A 45 -1.01 4.46 -13.39
C SER A 45 -1.00 4.11 -11.91
N PHE A 46 -1.52 5.04 -11.13
CA PHE A 46 -1.62 4.93 -9.70
C PHE A 46 -3.09 4.87 -9.29
N TYR A 47 -3.47 3.82 -8.57
CA TYR A 47 -4.83 3.67 -8.09
C TYR A 47 -4.87 3.53 -6.57
N LYS A 48 -5.64 4.42 -5.95
CA LYS A 48 -6.01 4.36 -4.54
C LYS A 48 -7.40 3.79 -4.44
N LYS A 49 -7.52 2.65 -3.77
CA LYS A 49 -8.82 2.09 -3.41
C LYS A 49 -9.12 2.43 -1.95
N PHE A 50 -10.19 3.19 -1.73
CA PHE A 50 -10.69 3.46 -0.39
C PHE A 50 -11.36 2.19 0.16
N ASN A 51 -10.91 1.73 1.33
CA ASN A 51 -11.46 0.54 1.98
C ASN A 51 -12.33 0.90 3.19
N GLY A 52 -12.06 2.03 3.84
CA GLY A 52 -12.84 2.49 4.97
C GLY A 52 -12.22 3.68 5.69
N ILE A 53 -13.02 4.32 6.53
CA ILE A 53 -12.59 5.43 7.39
C ILE A 53 -13.10 5.17 8.80
N LYS A 54 -12.26 5.39 9.80
CA LYS A 54 -12.64 5.29 11.21
C LYS A 54 -12.29 6.60 11.91
N LEU A 55 -13.16 7.04 12.80
CA LEU A 55 -12.84 8.12 13.72
C LEU A 55 -11.79 7.60 14.71
N ASP A 56 -10.77 8.40 14.97
CA ASP A 56 -9.82 8.11 16.03
C ASP A 56 -10.49 8.44 17.38
N GLU A 57 -11.11 7.43 17.99
CA GLU A 57 -11.83 7.54 19.28
C GLU A 57 -10.88 7.80 20.46
N HIS A 58 -9.56 7.64 20.26
CA HIS A 58 -8.52 7.89 21.26
C HIS A 58 -7.82 9.25 21.07
N ASP A 59 -8.37 10.19 20.31
CA ASP A 59 -7.81 11.54 20.23
C ASP A 59 -7.81 12.18 21.64
N PRO A 60 -6.63 12.43 22.25
CA PRO A 60 -6.51 12.85 23.66
C PRO A 60 -7.21 14.17 23.95
N ARG A 61 -7.54 14.96 22.91
CA ARG A 61 -8.32 16.19 23.05
C ARG A 61 -9.78 15.95 23.44
N PHE A 62 -10.27 14.72 23.35
CA PHE A 62 -11.66 14.34 23.62
C PHE A 62 -11.79 13.27 24.71
N TYR A 63 -10.69 12.69 25.19
CA TYR A 63 -10.69 11.94 26.44
C TYR A 63 -10.90 12.96 27.56
N LYS A 64 -12.14 13.03 28.08
CA LYS A 64 -12.40 13.82 29.28
C LYS A 64 -11.55 13.20 30.39
N ASP A 65 -10.78 14.04 31.09
CA ASP A 65 -10.29 13.75 32.44
C ASP A 65 -11.50 13.40 33.32
N ASP A 66 -11.96 12.15 33.28
CA ASP A 66 -13.06 11.63 34.11
C ASP A 66 -12.61 11.33 35.56
N GLU A 67 -11.46 11.87 35.98
CA GLU A 67 -10.97 11.80 37.36
C GLU A 67 -10.65 13.17 37.98
N LYS A 68 -11.49 14.18 37.73
CA LYS A 68 -11.62 15.27 38.73
C LYS A 68 -12.60 14.81 39.81
N VAL A 69 -12.08 13.97 40.72
CA VAL A 69 -12.68 13.75 42.04
C VAL A 69 -12.73 15.11 42.72
N ARG A 70 -13.95 15.65 42.87
CA ARG A 70 -14.23 16.84 43.68
C ARG A 70 -14.22 16.48 45.16
#